data_AF-A0A7C7KLK5-F1
#
_entry.id   AF-A0A7C7KLK5-F1
#
_cell.length_a   1.000
_cell.length_b   1.000
_cell.length_c   1.000
_cell.angle_alpha   90.00
_cell.angle_beta   90.00
_cell.angle_gamma   90.00
#
_symmetry.space_group_name_H-M   'P 1'
#
loop_
_entity.id
_entity.type
_entity.pdbx_description
1 polymer ?
#
loop_
_entity_poly.entity_id
_entity_poly.type
_entity_poly.pdbx_seq_one_letter_code
_entity_poly.pdbx_strand_id
1 'polypeptide(L)'
;NLDYLAMLTRISTIMGLGTTFTGTTHSGSMAEHMISHCIDMFAGEAHPGTSHGEQVGVTTLTLSALQNQILGADSPPEIAPTVIPEQELAARYGSEMAGIMAEQTRKKAIDAATAERINERFAQDWDGFVEPLREVMLPLQRLQTAMAAAGCQQTPEDLGLDPAFYRQILADGRFTRDRFTALDLAGDSGLLEPFVAAHP
;
A
#
# COMPACT_ATOMS: atom_id res chain seq x y z
N ASN A 1 0.83 -17.77 27.64
CA ASN A 1 0.92 -17.37 26.23
C ASN A 1 2.33 -16.85 25.93
N LEU A 2 3.34 -17.71 26.07
CA LEU A 2 4.76 -17.35 25.85
C LEU A 2 5.19 -17.69 24.41
N ASP A 3 4.60 -18.74 23.83
CA ASP A 3 4.95 -19.20 22.48
C ASP A 3 4.58 -18.20 21.39
N TYR A 4 3.42 -17.52 21.48
CA TYR A 4 3.06 -16.49 20.51
C TYR A 4 3.95 -15.25 20.65
N LEU A 5 4.32 -14.86 21.86
CA LEU A 5 5.26 -13.75 22.08
C LEU A 5 6.64 -14.10 21.51
N ALA A 6 7.14 -15.32 21.77
CA ALA A 6 8.40 -15.80 21.22
C ALA A 6 8.38 -15.84 19.68
N MET A 7 7.27 -16.30 19.09
CA MET A 7 7.10 -16.30 17.64
C MET A 7 7.09 -14.88 17.07
N LEU A 8 6.33 -13.96 17.68
CA LEU A 8 6.27 -12.57 17.27
C LEU A 8 7.66 -11.92 17.32
N THR A 9 8.37 -12.05 18.46
CA THR A 9 9.74 -11.54 18.61
C THR A 9 10.67 -12.12 17.55
N ARG A 10 10.56 -13.42 17.24
CA ARG A 10 11.38 -14.06 16.22
C ARG A 10 11.10 -13.50 14.83
N ILE A 11 9.82 -13.36 14.45
CA ILE A 11 9.42 -12.81 13.15
C ILE A 11 9.90 -11.36 13.03
N SER A 12 9.64 -10.52 14.03
CA SER A 12 10.12 -9.12 14.05
C SER A 12 11.64 -9.03 13.92
N THR A 13 12.38 -9.93 14.59
CA THR A 13 13.85 -9.99 14.48
C THR A 13 14.29 -10.35 13.07
N ILE A 14 13.65 -11.36 12.45
CA ILE A 14 13.94 -11.76 11.07
C ILE A 14 13.67 -10.62 10.09
N MET A 15 12.56 -9.89 10.26
CA MET A 15 12.26 -8.72 9.42
C MET A 15 13.34 -7.62 9.57
N GLY A 16 13.78 -7.35 10.81
CA GLY A 16 14.87 -6.41 11.06
C GLY A 16 16.18 -6.83 10.39
N LEU A 17 16.55 -8.10 10.50
CA LEU A 17 17.73 -8.66 9.82
C LEU A 17 17.59 -8.60 8.29
N GLY A 18 16.39 -8.78 7.76
CA GLY A 18 16.10 -8.64 6.34
C GLY A 18 16.56 -7.29 5.79
N THR A 19 16.32 -6.20 6.52
CA THR A 19 16.79 -4.86 6.14
C THR A 19 18.32 -4.78 6.12
N THR A 20 18.99 -5.38 7.11
CA THR A 20 20.46 -5.43 7.17
C THR A 20 21.05 -6.19 5.98
N PHE A 21 20.44 -7.30 5.57
CA PHE A 21 20.96 -8.12 4.48
C PHE A 21 20.72 -7.53 3.09
N THR A 22 19.58 -6.88 2.88
CA THR A 22 19.21 -6.34 1.55
C THR A 22 19.66 -4.89 1.36
N GLY A 23 20.03 -4.19 2.44
CA GLY A 23 20.29 -2.75 2.41
C GLY A 23 19.04 -1.91 2.16
N THR A 24 17.85 -2.50 2.28
CA THR A 24 16.58 -1.83 1.99
C THR A 24 15.45 -2.37 2.87
N THR A 25 14.48 -1.51 3.19
CA THR A 25 13.32 -1.88 4.00
C THR A 25 12.21 -2.60 3.21
N HIS A 26 12.41 -2.89 1.93
CA HIS A 26 11.40 -3.52 1.04
C HIS A 26 10.82 -4.82 1.60
N SER A 27 11.61 -5.59 2.33
CA SER A 27 11.17 -6.85 2.93
C SER A 27 10.17 -6.71 4.07
N GLY A 28 9.99 -5.51 4.65
CA GLY A 28 9.08 -5.30 5.77
C GLY A 28 8.34 -3.98 5.77
N SER A 29 8.44 -3.16 4.71
CA SER A 29 7.76 -1.86 4.62
C SER A 29 7.53 -1.49 3.16
N MET A 30 6.30 -1.60 2.68
CA MET A 30 5.83 -1.26 1.33
C MET A 30 4.63 -0.28 1.43
N ALA A 31 3.60 -0.44 0.60
CA ALA A 31 2.48 0.51 0.51
C ALA A 31 1.65 0.61 1.80
N GLU A 32 1.51 -0.50 2.53
CA GLU A 32 0.83 -0.52 3.82
C GLU A 32 1.49 0.43 4.84
N HIS A 33 2.82 0.49 4.85
CA HIS A 33 3.55 1.45 5.68
C HIS A 33 3.44 2.87 5.14
N MET A 34 3.39 3.05 3.82
CA MET A 34 3.21 4.38 3.21
C MET A 34 1.87 5.00 3.64
N ILE A 35 0.78 4.22 3.67
CA ILE A 35 -0.51 4.70 4.19
C ILE A 35 -0.44 4.97 5.69
N SER A 36 0.22 4.11 6.48
CA SER A 36 0.40 4.36 7.91
C SER A 36 1.18 5.66 8.17
N HIS A 37 2.23 5.95 7.40
CA HIS A 37 2.93 7.22 7.50
C HIS A 37 2.04 8.42 7.17
N CYS A 38 1.11 8.29 6.22
CA CYS A 38 0.12 9.35 5.97
C CYS A 38 -0.77 9.60 7.19
N ILE A 39 -1.13 8.58 7.97
CA ILE A 39 -1.88 8.75 9.23
C ILE A 39 -1.06 9.62 10.18
N ASP A 40 0.19 9.23 10.45
CA ASP A 40 1.09 9.94 11.36
C ASP A 40 1.39 11.38 10.91
N MET A 41 1.51 11.60 9.59
CA MET A 41 1.85 12.90 9.02
C MET A 41 0.67 13.86 8.91
N PHE A 42 -0.55 13.34 8.65
CA PHE A 42 -1.66 14.18 8.18
C PHE A 42 -2.91 14.14 9.05
N ALA A 43 -3.01 13.23 10.04
CA ALA A 43 -4.16 13.23 10.94
C ALA A 43 -4.16 14.43 11.91
N GLY A 44 -2.98 15.00 12.22
CA GLY A 44 -2.85 16.16 13.11
C GLY A 44 -3.53 15.94 14.46
N GLU A 45 -4.33 16.90 14.91
CA GLU A 45 -5.09 16.81 16.17
C GLU A 45 -6.19 15.72 16.14
N ALA A 46 -6.59 15.25 14.95
CA ALA A 46 -7.56 14.16 14.81
C ALA A 46 -6.90 12.77 14.94
N HIS A 47 -5.59 12.69 15.15
CA HIS A 47 -4.90 11.41 15.35
C HIS A 47 -5.38 10.73 16.64
N PRO A 48 -5.90 9.49 16.58
CA PRO A 48 -6.54 8.82 17.73
C PRO A 48 -5.55 8.25 18.77
N GLY A 49 -4.24 8.40 18.53
CA GLY A 49 -3.18 7.90 19.42
C GLY A 49 -2.87 6.41 19.21
N THR A 50 -3.21 5.88 18.03
CA THR A 50 -2.87 4.50 17.63
C THR A 50 -1.37 4.30 17.52
N SER A 51 -0.92 3.07 17.78
CA SER A 51 0.45 2.66 17.51
C SER A 51 0.68 2.39 16.02
N HIS A 52 1.92 2.52 15.57
CA HIS A 52 2.31 2.23 14.19
C HIS A 52 1.95 0.79 13.77
N GLY A 53 2.07 -0.19 14.68
CA GLY A 53 1.71 -1.58 14.39
C GLY A 53 0.21 -1.80 14.17
N GLU A 54 -0.65 -1.09 14.90
CA GLU A 54 -2.10 -1.13 14.71
C GLU A 54 -2.48 -0.53 13.35
N GLN A 55 -1.90 0.63 13.02
CA GLN A 55 -2.08 1.27 11.71
C GLN A 55 -1.65 0.34 10.57
N VAL A 56 -0.42 -0.17 10.62
CA VAL A 56 0.13 -1.08 9.60
C VAL A 56 -0.69 -2.36 9.48
N GLY A 57 -1.26 -2.87 10.58
CA GLY A 57 -2.17 -4.02 10.56
C GLY A 57 -3.39 -3.77 9.67
N VAL A 58 -4.09 -2.65 9.87
CA VAL A 58 -5.26 -2.28 9.07
C VAL A 58 -4.89 -2.00 7.62
N THR A 59 -3.82 -1.23 7.38
CA THR A 59 -3.40 -0.91 6.00
C THR A 59 -2.90 -2.15 5.25
N THR A 60 -2.39 -3.17 5.95
CA THR A 60 -2.06 -4.49 5.36
C THR A 60 -3.32 -5.19 4.85
N LEU A 61 -4.44 -5.13 5.58
CA LEU A 61 -5.71 -5.70 5.09
C LEU A 61 -6.21 -4.95 3.85
N THR A 62 -6.14 -3.61 3.86
CA THR A 62 -6.49 -2.79 2.69
C THR A 62 -5.61 -3.16 1.48
N LEU A 63 -4.29 -3.25 1.65
CA LEU A 63 -3.39 -3.62 0.54
C LEU A 63 -3.59 -5.06 0.08
N SER A 64 -3.84 -5.99 1.01
CA SER A 64 -4.16 -7.37 0.66
C SER A 64 -5.42 -7.45 -0.19
N ALA A 65 -6.45 -6.65 0.09
CA ALA A 65 -7.66 -6.60 -0.72
C ALA A 65 -7.35 -6.13 -2.15
N LEU A 66 -6.60 -5.03 -2.29
CA LEU A 66 -6.18 -4.50 -3.60
C LEU A 66 -5.34 -5.51 -4.39
N GLN A 67 -4.35 -6.14 -3.73
CA GLN A 67 -3.49 -7.13 -4.36
C GLN A 67 -4.27 -8.37 -4.79
N ASN A 68 -5.18 -8.88 -3.96
CA ASN A 68 -6.03 -10.01 -4.31
C ASN A 68 -6.95 -9.67 -5.50
N GLN A 69 -7.46 -8.43 -5.58
CA GLN A 69 -8.25 -7.97 -6.72
C GLN A 69 -7.42 -7.93 -8.02
N ILE A 70 -6.24 -7.29 -8.00
CA ILE A 70 -5.38 -7.16 -9.18
C ILE A 70 -4.87 -8.53 -9.63
N LEU A 71 -4.29 -9.30 -8.71
CA LEU A 71 -3.70 -10.59 -9.03
C LEU A 71 -4.78 -11.65 -9.31
N GLY A 72 -6.01 -11.47 -8.83
CA GLY A 72 -7.14 -12.35 -9.13
C GLY A 72 -7.83 -12.08 -10.47
N ALA A 73 -7.45 -11.02 -11.20
CA ALA A 73 -8.06 -10.68 -12.47
C ALA A 73 -7.61 -11.62 -13.60
N ASP A 74 -8.54 -11.95 -14.50
CA ASP A 74 -8.28 -12.78 -15.69
C ASP A 74 -7.48 -12.05 -16.77
N SER A 75 -7.48 -10.70 -16.74
CA SER A 75 -6.77 -9.85 -17.70
C SER A 75 -5.90 -8.83 -16.97
N PRO A 76 -4.76 -8.44 -17.56
CA PRO A 76 -3.91 -7.43 -16.98
C PRO A 76 -4.58 -6.06 -16.99
N PRO A 77 -4.25 -5.18 -16.02
CA PRO A 77 -4.57 -3.77 -16.14
C PRO A 77 -3.78 -3.12 -17.30
N GLU A 78 -4.37 -2.12 -17.94
CA GLU A 78 -3.64 -1.24 -18.86
C GLU A 78 -3.04 -0.07 -18.07
N ILE A 79 -1.71 0.05 -18.11
CA ILE A 79 -0.97 1.10 -17.41
C ILE A 79 -0.82 2.32 -18.31
N ALA A 80 -1.08 3.50 -17.75
CA ALA A 80 -0.81 4.80 -18.33
C ALA A 80 0.44 5.45 -17.71
N PRO A 81 1.02 6.50 -18.33
CA PRO A 81 2.09 7.28 -17.71
C PRO A 81 1.65 7.84 -16.35
N THR A 82 2.57 7.85 -15.39
CA THR A 82 2.28 8.37 -14.05
C THR A 82 1.92 9.86 -14.11
N VAL A 83 0.75 10.21 -13.58
CA VAL A 83 0.31 11.60 -13.40
C VAL A 83 0.56 12.02 -11.95
N ILE A 84 1.22 13.16 -11.75
CA ILE A 84 1.47 13.74 -10.42
C ILE A 84 0.51 14.91 -10.20
N PRO A 85 -0.49 14.77 -9.32
CA PRO A 85 -1.51 15.81 -9.10
C PRO A 85 -1.01 16.89 -8.13
N GLU A 86 0.07 17.61 -8.48
CA GLU A 86 0.77 18.54 -7.57
C GLU A 86 -0.16 19.62 -6.99
N GLN A 87 -1.12 20.12 -7.77
CA GLN A 87 -2.06 21.14 -7.31
C GLN A 87 -3.02 20.59 -6.23
N GLU A 88 -3.53 19.38 -6.42
CA GLU A 88 -4.44 18.72 -5.48
C GLU A 88 -3.70 18.30 -4.20
N LEU A 89 -2.45 17.87 -4.34
CA LEU A 89 -1.57 17.59 -3.20
C LEU A 89 -1.25 18.87 -2.43
N ALA A 90 -0.97 19.98 -3.11
CA ALA A 90 -0.69 21.26 -2.47
C ALA A 90 -1.92 21.82 -1.73
N ALA A 91 -3.12 21.65 -2.30
CA ALA A 91 -4.36 22.04 -1.66
C ALA A 91 -4.64 21.25 -0.36
N ARG A 92 -4.23 19.97 -0.30
CA ARG A 92 -4.47 19.08 0.84
C ARG A 92 -3.37 19.12 1.91
N TYR A 93 -2.11 19.19 1.49
CA TYR A 93 -0.95 19.00 2.37
C TYR A 93 -0.01 20.21 2.43
N GLY A 94 -0.31 21.26 1.68
CA GLY A 94 0.54 22.43 1.54
C GLY A 94 1.63 22.25 0.47
N SER A 95 2.07 23.38 -0.10
CA SER A 95 2.97 23.41 -1.26
C SER A 95 4.33 22.76 -1.01
N GLU A 96 4.87 22.86 0.21
CA GLU A 96 6.14 22.25 0.57
C GLU A 96 6.06 20.71 0.52
N MET A 97 5.06 20.14 1.20
CA MET A 97 4.84 18.69 1.21
C MET A 97 4.50 18.17 -0.19
N ALA A 98 3.68 18.90 -0.95
CA ALA A 98 3.38 18.54 -2.34
C ALA A 98 4.64 18.49 -3.22
N GLY A 99 5.57 19.44 -3.03
CA GLY A 99 6.87 19.42 -3.70
C GLY A 99 7.70 18.19 -3.36
N ILE A 100 7.74 17.78 -2.09
CA ILE A 100 8.41 16.57 -1.63
C ILE A 100 7.76 15.32 -2.24
N MET A 101 6.44 15.21 -2.17
CA MET A 101 5.68 14.07 -2.72
C MET A 101 5.89 13.96 -4.23
N ALA A 102 5.91 15.09 -4.95
CA ALA A 102 6.21 15.13 -6.37
C ALA A 102 7.64 14.65 -6.66
N GLU A 103 8.65 15.09 -5.89
CA GLU A 103 10.03 14.63 -6.04
C GLU A 103 10.16 13.12 -5.82
N GLN A 104 9.54 12.59 -4.77
CA GLN A 104 9.54 11.16 -4.48
C GLN A 104 8.87 10.35 -5.60
N THR A 105 7.77 10.86 -6.14
CA THR A 105 7.02 10.20 -7.21
C THR A 105 7.79 10.20 -8.53
N ARG A 106 8.47 11.29 -8.88
CA ARG A 106 9.27 11.39 -10.13
C ARG A 106 10.36 10.33 -10.23
N LYS A 107 10.92 9.86 -9.10
CA LYS A 107 11.97 8.83 -9.07
C LYS A 107 11.50 7.44 -9.52
N LYS A 108 10.19 7.19 -9.42
CA LYS A 108 9.54 5.92 -9.78
C LYS A 108 8.49 6.05 -10.88
N ALA A 109 8.32 7.25 -11.44
CA ALA A 109 7.28 7.54 -12.42
C ALA A 109 7.48 6.72 -13.69
N ILE A 110 6.38 6.18 -14.20
CA ILE A 110 6.32 5.48 -15.49
C ILE A 110 6.10 6.52 -16.58
N ASP A 111 6.99 6.54 -17.58
CA ASP A 111 6.80 7.32 -18.80
C ASP A 111 6.03 6.53 -19.87
N ALA A 112 5.65 7.19 -20.97
CA ALA A 112 4.86 6.57 -22.04
C ALA A 112 5.54 5.33 -22.66
N ALA A 113 6.85 5.37 -22.88
CA ALA A 113 7.59 4.24 -23.43
C ALA A 113 7.64 3.05 -22.45
N THR A 114 7.77 3.33 -21.15
CA THR A 114 7.75 2.29 -20.11
C THR A 114 6.36 1.70 -19.94
N ALA A 115 5.31 2.53 -19.98
CA ALA A 115 3.93 2.07 -19.95
C ALA A 115 3.63 1.13 -21.12
N GLU A 116 3.97 1.52 -22.35
CA GLU A 116 3.81 0.69 -23.55
C GLU A 116 4.53 -0.66 -23.40
N ARG A 117 5.78 -0.65 -22.96
CA ARG A 117 6.56 -1.88 -22.73
C ARG A 117 5.97 -2.79 -21.65
N ILE A 118 5.42 -2.23 -20.57
CA ILE A 118 4.76 -3.03 -19.53
C ILE A 118 3.47 -3.64 -20.08
N ASN A 119 2.65 -2.84 -20.77
CA ASN A 119 1.39 -3.30 -21.37
C ASN A 119 1.62 -4.39 -22.41
N GLU A 120 2.64 -4.26 -23.26
CA GLU A 120 3.03 -5.30 -24.21
C GLU A 120 3.41 -6.60 -23.49
N ARG A 121 4.22 -6.50 -22.43
CA ARG A 121 4.63 -7.68 -21.64
C ARG A 121 3.44 -8.36 -20.97
N PHE A 122 2.54 -7.57 -20.38
CA PHE A 122 1.32 -8.08 -19.76
C PHE A 122 0.37 -8.72 -20.78
N ALA A 123 0.23 -8.12 -21.97
CA ALA A 123 -0.59 -8.68 -23.04
C ALA A 123 -0.02 -10.00 -23.59
N GLN A 124 1.30 -10.18 -23.55
CA GLN A 124 1.96 -11.41 -24.00
C GLN A 124 1.79 -12.57 -23.02
N ASP A 125 1.93 -12.32 -21.71
CA ASP A 125 1.94 -13.37 -20.68
C ASP A 125 1.51 -12.82 -19.32
N TRP A 126 0.20 -12.59 -19.15
CA TRP A 126 -0.36 -12.16 -17.87
C TRP A 126 -0.31 -13.28 -16.84
N ASP A 127 -0.76 -14.48 -17.19
CA ASP A 127 -0.81 -15.62 -16.27
C ASP A 127 0.58 -15.98 -15.74
N GLY A 128 1.59 -16.07 -16.61
CA GLY A 128 2.97 -16.33 -16.19
C GLY A 128 3.56 -15.21 -15.33
N PHE A 129 3.07 -13.97 -15.44
CA PHE A 129 3.45 -12.88 -14.53
C PHE A 129 2.81 -13.02 -13.14
N VAL A 130 1.50 -13.35 -13.06
CA VAL A 130 0.79 -13.39 -11.79
C VAL A 130 0.88 -14.70 -11.04
N GLU A 131 1.09 -15.83 -11.71
CA GLU A 131 1.14 -17.16 -11.07
C GLU A 131 2.16 -17.24 -9.93
N PRO A 132 3.44 -16.82 -10.09
CA PRO A 132 4.40 -16.84 -8.99
C PRO A 132 4.01 -15.94 -7.82
N LEU A 133 3.26 -14.86 -8.08
CA LEU A 133 2.75 -13.96 -7.04
C LEU A 133 1.56 -14.58 -6.32
N ARG A 134 0.66 -15.25 -7.05
CA ARG A 134 -0.49 -15.99 -6.51
C ARG A 134 -0.04 -17.12 -5.58
N GLU A 135 1.09 -17.77 -5.86
CA GLU A 135 1.63 -18.85 -5.01
C GLU A 135 2.06 -18.39 -3.61
N VAL A 136 2.53 -17.15 -3.48
CA VAL A 136 3.05 -16.61 -2.21
C VAL A 136 2.09 -15.65 -1.51
N MET A 137 1.11 -15.11 -2.23
CA MET A 137 0.09 -14.24 -1.67
C MET A 137 -0.88 -15.04 -0.78
N LEU A 138 -1.24 -14.44 0.36
CA LEU A 138 -2.28 -14.99 1.23
C LEU A 138 -3.66 -14.46 0.82
N PRO A 139 -4.71 -15.30 0.85
CA PRO A 139 -6.09 -14.82 0.73
C PRO A 139 -6.40 -13.82 1.84
N LEU A 140 -7.11 -12.73 1.51
CA LEU A 140 -7.50 -11.69 2.46
C LEU A 140 -8.18 -12.27 3.71
N GLN A 141 -9.08 -13.23 3.53
CA GLN A 141 -9.84 -13.85 4.63
C GLN A 141 -8.93 -14.54 5.65
N ARG A 142 -7.76 -15.04 5.21
CA ARG A 142 -6.79 -15.66 6.11
C ARG A 142 -6.15 -14.63 7.02
N LEU A 143 -5.84 -13.44 6.51
CA LEU A 143 -5.31 -12.33 7.30
C LEU A 143 -6.37 -11.82 8.28
N GLN A 144 -7.59 -11.57 7.81
CA GLN A 144 -8.71 -11.13 8.65
C GLN A 144 -8.99 -12.11 9.80
N THR A 145 -9.03 -13.41 9.50
CA THR A 145 -9.23 -14.46 10.51
C THR A 145 -8.12 -14.44 11.57
N ALA A 146 -6.86 -14.32 11.16
CA ALA A 146 -5.73 -14.28 12.08
C ALA A 146 -5.75 -13.01 12.96
N MET A 147 -6.05 -11.85 12.36
CA MET A 147 -6.16 -10.58 13.08
C MET A 147 -7.33 -10.57 14.07
N ALA A 148 -8.50 -11.07 13.66
CA ALA A 148 -9.65 -11.23 14.55
C ALA A 148 -9.34 -12.14 15.74
N ALA A 149 -8.68 -13.28 15.50
CA ALA A 149 -8.30 -14.21 16.56
C ALA A 149 -7.28 -13.61 17.54
N ALA A 150 -6.45 -12.67 17.09
CA ALA A 150 -5.49 -11.94 17.92
C ALA A 150 -6.10 -10.71 18.62
N GLY A 151 -7.36 -10.36 18.32
CA GLY A 151 -8.01 -9.15 18.84
C GLY A 151 -7.48 -7.84 18.24
N CYS A 152 -6.90 -7.89 17.04
CA CYS A 152 -6.40 -6.71 16.34
C CYS A 152 -7.53 -5.92 15.67
N GLN A 153 -7.34 -4.60 15.53
CA GLN A 153 -8.16 -3.72 14.71
C GLN A 153 -8.10 -4.14 13.24
N GLN A 154 -9.22 -4.05 12.53
CA GLN A 154 -9.32 -4.49 11.13
C GLN A 154 -9.85 -3.42 10.18
N THR A 155 -10.46 -2.35 10.69
CA THR A 155 -10.97 -1.24 9.87
C THR A 155 -10.41 0.10 10.33
N PRO A 156 -10.51 1.16 9.50
CA PRO A 156 -10.16 2.52 9.90
C PRO A 156 -10.94 3.00 11.13
N GLU A 157 -12.21 2.61 11.24
CA GLU A 157 -13.06 2.95 12.39
C GLU A 157 -12.61 2.25 13.67
N ASP A 158 -12.11 1.02 13.58
CA ASP A 158 -11.51 0.33 14.74
C ASP A 158 -10.27 1.08 15.26
N LEU A 159 -9.58 1.82 14.38
CA LEU A 159 -8.48 2.72 14.74
C LEU A 159 -8.96 4.08 15.28
N GLY A 160 -10.26 4.39 15.17
CA GLY A 160 -10.81 5.71 15.51
C GLY A 160 -10.58 6.77 14.43
N LEU A 161 -10.32 6.38 13.18
CA LEU A 161 -10.12 7.29 12.06
C LEU A 161 -11.43 7.58 11.33
N ASP A 162 -11.54 8.79 10.77
CA ASP A 162 -12.61 9.12 9.81
C ASP A 162 -12.40 8.32 8.50
N PRO A 163 -13.39 7.53 8.04
CA PRO A 163 -13.30 6.80 6.78
C PRO A 163 -13.02 7.70 5.55
N ALA A 164 -13.51 8.95 5.56
CA ALA A 164 -13.22 9.89 4.47
C ALA A 164 -11.74 10.28 4.43
N PHE A 165 -11.16 10.56 5.61
CA PHE A 165 -9.72 10.80 5.75
C PHE A 165 -8.92 9.57 5.31
N TYR A 166 -9.32 8.37 5.75
CA TYR A 166 -8.64 7.13 5.39
C TYR A 166 -8.62 6.88 3.87
N ARG A 167 -9.78 7.05 3.20
CA ARG A 167 -9.87 6.96 1.73
C ARG A 167 -8.95 7.96 1.03
N GLN A 168 -8.85 9.19 1.55
CA GLN A 168 -7.95 10.19 0.99
C GLN A 168 -6.48 9.75 1.08
N ILE A 169 -6.02 9.32 2.26
CA ILE A 169 -4.63 8.90 2.43
C ILE A 169 -4.31 7.58 1.71
N LEU A 170 -5.31 6.72 1.49
CA LEU A 170 -5.17 5.52 0.66
C LEU A 170 -4.89 5.90 -0.80
N ALA A 171 -5.61 6.88 -1.34
CA ALA A 171 -5.38 7.38 -2.69
C ALA A 171 -4.00 8.05 -2.83
N ASP A 172 -3.59 8.83 -1.81
CA ASP A 172 -2.36 9.63 -1.88
C ASP A 172 -1.11 8.91 -1.40
N GLY A 173 -1.27 7.79 -0.69
CA GLY A 173 -0.16 7.07 -0.06
C GLY A 173 0.97 6.76 -1.03
N ARG A 174 0.64 6.49 -2.30
CA ARG A 174 1.60 6.25 -3.38
C ARG A 174 2.60 7.39 -3.59
N PHE A 175 2.28 8.64 -3.27
CA PHE A 175 3.15 9.77 -3.55
C PHE A 175 4.18 10.07 -2.43
N THR A 176 4.14 9.34 -1.32
CA THR A 176 4.94 9.68 -0.13
C THR A 176 6.41 9.25 -0.21
N ARG A 177 6.74 8.25 -1.04
CA ARG A 177 8.09 7.65 -1.08
C ARG A 177 8.46 7.19 -2.49
N ASP A 178 9.76 7.25 -2.78
CA ASP A 178 10.39 6.62 -3.95
C ASP A 178 10.34 5.10 -3.82
N ARG A 179 9.17 4.54 -4.12
CA ARG A 179 8.87 3.11 -4.04
C ARG A 179 7.69 2.75 -4.90
N PHE A 180 7.92 1.93 -5.92
CA PHE A 180 6.84 1.41 -6.75
C PHE A 180 6.11 0.28 -6.02
N THR A 181 4.78 0.37 -5.94
CA THR A 181 3.93 -0.55 -5.17
C THR A 181 2.64 -0.91 -5.91
N ALA A 182 1.79 -1.73 -5.30
CA ALA A 182 0.44 -2.02 -5.83
C ALA A 182 -0.43 -0.76 -5.95
N LEU A 183 -0.21 0.28 -5.11
CA LEU A 183 -0.92 1.55 -5.25
C LEU A 183 -0.51 2.30 -6.54
N ASP A 184 0.73 2.13 -6.99
CA ASP A 184 1.19 2.73 -8.25
C ASP A 184 0.60 2.04 -9.45
N LEU A 185 0.67 0.70 -9.47
CA LEU A 185 0.03 -0.11 -10.50
C LEU A 185 -1.46 0.20 -10.60
N ALA A 186 -2.16 0.26 -9.46
CA ALA A 186 -3.58 0.57 -9.43
C ALA A 186 -3.89 2.02 -9.86
N GLY A 187 -3.07 2.97 -9.41
CA GLY A 187 -3.27 4.38 -9.72
C GLY A 187 -3.02 4.69 -11.19
N ASP A 188 -1.97 4.13 -11.77
CA ASP A 188 -1.61 4.34 -13.18
C ASP A 188 -2.48 3.51 -14.15
N SER A 189 -3.33 2.61 -13.65
CA SER A 189 -4.30 1.85 -14.45
C SER A 189 -5.76 2.23 -14.23
N GLY A 190 -6.02 3.27 -13.43
CA GLY A 190 -7.37 3.70 -13.08
C GLY A 190 -8.13 2.74 -12.15
N LEU A 191 -7.49 1.70 -11.62
CA LEU A 191 -8.10 0.76 -10.67
C LEU A 191 -8.17 1.32 -9.24
N LEU A 192 -7.31 2.29 -8.89
CA LEU A 192 -7.24 2.80 -7.52
C LEU A 192 -8.47 3.62 -7.12
N GLU A 193 -8.98 4.47 -8.00
CA GLU A 193 -10.15 5.31 -7.72
C GLU A 193 -11.41 4.50 -7.35
N PRO A 194 -11.86 3.51 -8.16
CA PRO A 194 -13.01 2.70 -7.79
C PRO A 194 -12.74 1.84 -6.55
N PHE A 195 -11.50 1.38 -6.34
CA PHE A 195 -11.13 0.64 -5.13
C PHE A 195 -11.25 1.52 -3.87
N VAL A 196 -10.74 2.75 -3.92
CA VAL A 196 -10.86 3.73 -2.82
C VAL A 196 -12.32 4.09 -2.55
N ALA A 197 -13.11 4.33 -3.61
CA ALA A 197 -14.52 4.68 -3.47
C ALA A 197 -15.36 3.55 -2.85
N ALA A 198 -14.99 2.29 -3.12
CA ALA A 198 -15.64 1.11 -2.56
C ALA A 198 -15.08 0.69 -1.18
N HIS A 199 -13.99 1.31 -0.71
CA HIS A 199 -13.44 1.00 0.60
C HIS A 199 -14.40 1.49 1.70
N PRO A 200 -14.78 0.61 2.64
CA PRO A 200 -15.65 0.98 3.76
C PRO A 200 -15.08 2.19 4.51
#